data_AF-A0AAW2TAU7-F1
#
_entry.id   AF-A0AAW2TAU7-F1
#
_cell.length_a   1.000
_cell.length_b   1.000
_cell.length_c   1.000
_cell.angle_alpha   90.00
_cell.angle_beta   90.00
_cell.angle_gamma   90.00
#
_symmetry.space_group_name_H-M   'P 1'
#
loop_
_entity.id
_entity.type
_entity.pdbx_description
1 polymer ?
#
loop_
_entity_poly.entity_id
_entity_poly.type
_entity_poly.pdbx_seq_one_letter_code
_entity_poly.pdbx_strand_id
1 'polypeptide(L)'
;MSPYLFVLVMEVLRMILQQLIEQDEEFTFHWKCRDIGLFQLSFADDLLLFSSADESSVGLFHRGLQVFAGLSGLCANPKESTDNL
;
A
#
# COMPACT_ATOMS: atom_id res chain seq x y z
N MET A 1 -13.31 5.51 -13.58
CA MET A 1 -12.82 4.11 -13.76
C MET A 1 -14.01 3.17 -13.83
N SER A 2 -13.93 2.09 -14.63
CA SER A 2 -14.93 1.01 -14.54
C SER A 2 -14.83 0.33 -13.16
N PRO A 3 -15.94 -0.02 -12.48
CA PRO A 3 -15.92 -0.71 -11.19
C PRO A 3 -15.07 -1.98 -11.21
N TYR A 4 -15.12 -2.75 -12.30
CA TYR A 4 -14.33 -3.98 -12.46
C TYR A 4 -12.83 -3.70 -12.59
N LEU A 5 -12.46 -2.66 -13.34
CA LEU A 5 -11.06 -2.27 -13.49
C LEU A 5 -10.50 -1.76 -12.16
N PHE A 6 -11.31 -1.01 -11.39
CA PHE A 6 -10.94 -0.58 -10.05
C PHE A 6 -10.67 -1.78 -9.13
N VAL A 7 -11.58 -2.77 -9.10
CA VAL A 7 -11.40 -3.99 -8.30
C VAL A 7 -10.13 -4.74 -8.70
N LEU A 8 -9.87 -4.92 -10.00
CA LEU A 8 -8.66 -5.58 -10.50
C LEU A 8 -7.38 -4.85 -10.09
N VAL A 9 -7.36 -3.54 -10.22
CA VAL A 9 -6.19 -2.72 -9.85
C VAL A 9 -5.93 -2.79 -8.34
N MET A 10 -6.99 -2.75 -7.53
CA MET A 10 -6.88 -2.87 -6.08
C MET A 10 -6.49 -4.28 -5.64
N GLU A 11 -6.90 -5.31 -6.37
CA GLU A 11 -6.48 -6.69 -6.13
C GLU A 11 -4.98 -6.89 -6.40
N VAL A 12 -4.43 -6.26 -7.45
CA VAL A 12 -2.99 -6.27 -7.72
C VAL A 12 -2.20 -5.61 -6.58
N LEU A 13 -2.67 -4.45 -6.09
CA LEU A 13 -2.04 -3.78 -4.95
C LEU A 13 -2.09 -4.66 -3.69
N ARG A 14 -3.23 -5.33 -3.45
CA ARG A 14 -3.38 -6.30 -2.36
C ARG A 14 -2.36 -7.43 -2.45
N MET A 15 -2.19 -8.03 -3.64
CA MET A 15 -1.22 -9.11 -3.85
C MET A 15 0.23 -8.67 -3.57
N ILE A 16 0.63 -7.48 -4.03
CA ILE A 16 1.98 -6.94 -3.78
C ILE A 16 2.24 -6.76 -2.29
N LEU A 17 1.29 -6.14 -1.58
CA LEU A 17 1.42 -5.89 -0.15
C LEU A 17 1.43 -7.20 0.65
N GLN A 18 0.56 -8.15 0.31
CA GLN A 18 0.55 -9.46 0.96
C GLN A 18 1.88 -10.19 0.78
N GLN A 19 2.44 -10.18 -0.43
CA GLN A 19 3.74 -10.81 -0.69
C GLN A 19 4.87 -10.18 0.14
N LEU A 20 4.86 -8.85 0.31
CA LEU A 20 5.85 -8.16 1.14
C LEU A 20 5.69 -8.50 2.61
N ILE A 21 4.45 -8.55 3.12
CA ILE A 21 4.18 -8.93 4.51
C ILE A 21 4.60 -10.37 4.79
N GLU A 22 4.34 -11.30 3.87
CA GLU A 22 4.77 -12.70 4.00
C GLU A 22 6.30 -12.86 3.99
N GLN A 23 7.03 -11.92 3.39
CA GLN A 23 8.50 -11.92 3.34
C GLN A 23 9.16 -11.21 4.52
N ASP A 24 8.39 -10.45 5.31
CA ASP A 24 8.89 -9.64 6.41
C ASP A 24 8.51 -10.29 7.75
N GLU A 25 9.47 -10.98 8.38
CA GLU A 25 9.27 -11.66 9.67
C GLU A 25 9.04 -10.68 10.84
N GLU A 26 9.37 -9.39 10.67
CA GLU A 26 9.17 -8.35 11.69
C GLU A 26 7.83 -7.61 11.55
N PHE A 27 7.13 -7.79 10.42
CA PHE A 27 5.85 -7.11 10.20
C PHE A 27 4.79 -7.57 11.20
N THR A 28 4.26 -6.62 11.96
CA THR A 28 3.21 -6.90 12.94
C THR A 28 1.88 -6.31 12.48
N PHE A 29 0.95 -7.16 12.05
CA PHE A 29 -0.43 -6.74 11.82
C PHE A 29 -1.01 -6.06 13.06
N HIS A 30 -1.79 -5.00 12.84
CA HIS A 30 -2.63 -4.44 13.90
C HIS A 30 -3.54 -5.56 14.44
N TRP A 31 -3.59 -5.72 15.76
CA TRP A 31 -4.26 -6.86 16.43
C TRP A 31 -5.73 -7.04 16.04
N LYS A 32 -6.44 -5.98 15.64
CA LYS A 32 -7.82 -6.05 15.13
C LYS A 32 -7.96 -6.45 13.65
N CYS A 33 -6.88 -6.39 12.88
CA CYS A 33 -6.85 -6.60 11.43
C CYS A 33 -6.22 -7.95 11.04
N ARG A 34 -5.53 -8.61 11.99
CA ARG A 34 -4.86 -9.90 11.80
C ARG A 34 -5.83 -11.01 11.38
N ASP A 35 -6.99 -11.12 12.04
CA ASP A 35 -7.95 -12.20 11.79
C ASP A 35 -8.70 -12.06 10.45
N ILE A 36 -8.72 -10.86 9.88
CA ILE A 36 -9.43 -10.54 8.62
C ILE A 36 -8.45 -10.32 7.46
N GLY A 37 -7.13 -10.29 7.72
CA GLY A 37 -6.11 -9.94 6.73
C GLY A 37 -6.31 -8.54 6.11
N LEU A 38 -7.02 -7.64 6.81
CA LEU A 38 -7.43 -6.35 6.27
C LEU A 38 -6.34 -5.30 6.51
N PHE A 39 -5.44 -5.16 5.55
CA PHE A 39 -4.39 -4.13 5.55
C PHE A 39 -4.67 -2.98 4.56
N GLN A 40 -5.68 -3.11 3.70
CA GLN A 40 -6.00 -2.13 2.66
C GLN A 40 -7.52 -2.04 2.43
N LEU A 41 -8.04 -0.82 2.42
CA LEU A 41 -9.41 -0.47 2.03
C LEU A 41 -9.36 0.69 1.03
N SER A 42 -9.97 0.52 -0.13
CA SER A 42 -10.00 1.54 -1.17
C SER A 42 -11.45 1.91 -1.53
N PHE A 43 -11.77 3.19 -1.60
CA PHE A 43 -13.09 3.66 -2.02
C PHE A 43 -12.96 4.92 -2.88
N ALA A 44 -13.50 4.85 -4.10
CA ALA A 44 -13.50 5.93 -5.10
C ALA A 44 -12.10 6.53 -5.37
N ASP A 45 -11.70 7.49 -4.54
CA ASP A 45 -10.46 8.26 -4.64
C ASP A 45 -9.51 8.02 -3.44
N ASP A 46 -9.99 7.42 -2.36
CA ASP A 46 -9.25 7.24 -1.11
C ASP A 46 -8.74 5.81 -0.94
N LEU A 47 -7.47 5.68 -0.52
CA LEU A 47 -6.84 4.44 -0.11
C LEU A 47 -6.45 4.53 1.36
N LEU A 48 -7.05 3.68 2.18
CA LEU A 48 -6.74 3.51 3.59
C LEU A 48 -5.88 2.26 3.78
N LEU A 49 -4.74 2.42 4.46
CA LEU A 49 -3.85 1.33 4.83
C LEU A 49 -3.87 1.14 6.35
N PHE A 50 -3.97 -0.10 6.79
CA PHE A 50 -4.06 -0.47 8.21
C PHE A 50 -2.84 -1.31 8.59
N SER A 51 -1.96 -0.73 9.41
CA SER A 51 -0.85 -1.43 10.07
C SER A 51 -0.78 -1.08 11.55
N SER A 52 0.11 -1.79 12.26
CA SER A 52 0.63 -1.29 13.52
C SER A 52 1.43 0.01 13.30
N ALA A 53 1.47 0.86 14.33
CA ALA A 53 2.12 2.17 14.28
C ALA A 53 3.64 2.07 14.52
N ASP A 54 4.29 1.16 13.80
CA ASP A 54 5.73 0.94 13.80
C ASP A 54 6.34 1.33 12.45
N GLU A 55 7.59 1.79 12.50
CA GLU A 55 8.32 2.29 11.32
C GLU A 55 8.54 1.19 10.29
N SER A 56 8.74 -0.06 10.72
CA SER A 56 8.84 -1.25 9.87
C SER A 56 7.59 -1.44 9.01
N SER A 57 6.40 -1.39 9.60
CA SER A 57 5.14 -1.58 8.89
C SER A 57 4.85 -0.46 7.90
N VAL A 58 5.13 0.79 8.29
CA VAL A 58 4.98 1.95 7.39
C VAL A 58 5.97 1.85 6.22
N GLY A 59 7.22 1.45 6.49
CA GLY A 59 8.25 1.23 5.48
C GLY A 59 7.86 0.14 4.47
N LEU A 60 7.25 -0.94 4.95
CA LEU A 60 6.75 -2.03 4.10
C LEU A 60 5.66 -1.54 3.14
N PHE A 61 4.68 -0.79 3.66
CA PHE A 61 3.63 -0.19 2.83
C PHE A 61 4.18 0.79 1.80
N HIS A 62 5.11 1.65 2.20
CA HIS A 62 5.77 2.57 1.29
C HIS A 62 6.48 1.81 0.14
N ARG A 63 7.21 0.73 0.46
CA ARG A 63 7.87 -0.11 -0.53
C ARG A 63 6.86 -0.79 -1.47
N GLY A 64 5.76 -1.31 -0.95
CA GLY A 64 4.70 -1.92 -1.76
C GLY A 64 4.02 -0.92 -2.70
N LEU A 65 3.74 0.29 -2.21
CA LEU A 65 3.21 1.38 -3.03
C LEU A 65 4.21 1.78 -4.11
N GLN A 66 5.52 1.81 -3.83
CA GLN A 66 6.54 2.11 -4.83
C GLN A 66 6.64 1.04 -5.92
N VAL A 67 6.53 -0.24 -5.57
CA VAL A 67 6.46 -1.35 -6.54
C VAL A 67 5.20 -1.23 -7.40
N PHE A 68 4.05 -1.00 -6.77
CA PHE A 68 2.79 -0.83 -7.49
C PHE A 68 2.80 0.41 -8.42
N ALA A 69 3.36 1.52 -7.96
CA ALA A 69 3.61 2.73 -8.75
C ALA A 69 4.45 2.43 -10.01
N GLY A 70 5.56 1.69 -9.85
CA GLY A 70 6.39 1.26 -10.97
C GLY A 70 5.67 0.35 -11.97
N LEU A 71 4.86 -0.58 -11.47
CA LEU A 71 4.09 -1.52 -12.31
C LEU A 71 2.91 -0.87 -13.05
N SER A 72 2.25 0.07 -12.39
CA SER A 72 1.10 0.81 -12.96
C SER A 72 1.53 1.95 -13.90
N GLY A 73 2.82 2.27 -13.95
CA GLY A 73 3.32 3.46 -14.63
C GLY A 73 2.93 4.76 -13.92
N LEU A 74 2.30 4.70 -12.74
CA LEU A 74 2.18 5.84 -11.83
C LEU A 74 3.54 6.07 -11.18
N CYS A 75 4.51 6.62 -11.92
CA CYS A 75 5.68 7.20 -11.26
C CYS A 75 5.18 8.33 -10.36
N ALA A 76 5.21 8.13 -9.04
CA ALA A 76 5.07 9.22 -8.09
C ALA A 76 6.15 10.25 -8.45
N ASN A 77 5.74 11.43 -8.91
CA ASN A 77 6.67 12.45 -9.39
C ASN A 77 7.48 12.95 -8.17
N PRO A 78 8.81 12.74 -8.09
CA PRO A 78 9.60 13.16 -6.92
C PRO A 78 9.91 14.67 -6.89
N LYS A 79 9.20 15.46 -7.69
CA LYS A 79 9.37 16.89 -7.89
C LYS A 79 7.94 17.44 -7.75
N GLU A 80 7.54 18.07 -6.66
CA GLU A 80 8.04 19.37 -6.20
C GLU A 80 8.04 19.46 -4.66
N SER A 81 9.22 19.44 -4.06
CA SER A 81 9.51 20.12 -2.78
C SER A 81 10.86 20.81 -2.94
N THR A 82 10.89 21.74 -3.89
CA THR A 82 11.88 22.83 -3.91
C THR A 82 11.20 24.04 -3.29
N ASP A 83 11.10 24.05 -1.97
CA ASP A 83 10.99 25.31 -1.26
C ASP A 83 12.38 25.94 -1.28
N ASN A 84 12.47 27.00 -2.09
CA ASN A 84 13.58 27.93 -2.07
C ASN A 84 13.56 28.66 -0.72
N LEU A 85 14.52 28.37 0.16
CA LEU A 85 15.25 29.40 0.92
C LEU A 85 16.60 28.86 1.41
#